data_AF-A0A7Y6F5Q0-F1
#
_entry.id   AF-A0A7Y6F5Q0-F1
#
_cell.length_a   1.000
_cell.length_b   1.000
_cell.length_c   1.000
_cell.angle_alpha   90.00
_cell.angle_beta   90.00
_cell.angle_gamma   90.00
#
_symmetry.space_group_name_H-M   'P 1'
#
loop_
_entity.id
_entity.type
_entity.pdbx_description
1 polymer ?
#
loop_
_entity_poly.entity_id
_entity_poly.type
_entity_poly.pdbx_seq_one_letter_code
_entity_poly.pdbx_strand_id
1 'polypeptide(L)' 'MPGNSVAPDGKAASTRVDCDSCEEFRLGETEANAERDWSRATDCRVLLRRHQD' A
#
# COMPACT_ATOMS: atom_id res chain seq x y z
N MET A 1 16.62 20.79 19.69
CA MET A 1 16.15 19.41 19.54
C MET A 1 15.65 19.23 18.11
N PRO A 2 16.43 18.69 17.16
CA PRO A 2 15.94 18.44 15.82
C PRO A 2 15.37 17.02 15.69
N GLY A 3 14.12 16.97 15.21
CA GLY A 3 13.64 15.99 14.22
C GLY A 3 13.69 14.52 14.59
N ASN A 4 12.54 13.99 15.02
CA ASN A 4 12.31 12.58 15.28
C ASN A 4 12.63 11.69 14.07
N SER A 5 13.27 10.57 14.37
CA SER A 5 13.77 9.51 13.51
C SER A 5 12.70 8.87 12.62
N VAL A 6 12.95 8.82 11.32
CA VAL A 6 12.61 7.68 10.45
C VAL A 6 13.83 7.41 9.60
N ALA A 7 14.39 6.21 9.72
CA ALA A 7 15.47 5.70 8.90
C ALA A 7 15.23 4.19 8.76
N PRO A 8 15.93 3.47 7.87
CA PRO A 8 16.18 3.77 6.46
C PRO A 8 16.14 2.47 5.62
N ASP A 9 15.38 2.40 4.53
CA ASP A 9 15.55 1.26 3.62
C ASP A 9 15.73 1.72 2.17
N GLY A 10 17.01 1.87 1.81
CA GLY A 10 17.43 1.86 0.45
C GLY A 10 17.25 0.47 -0.15
N LYS A 11 16.24 0.31 -1.01
CA LYS A 11 16.28 -0.70 -2.07
C LYS A 11 15.86 -0.13 -3.42
N ALA A 12 16.72 0.69 -4.00
CA ALA A 12 16.73 0.85 -5.44
C ALA A 12 17.34 -0.42 -6.08
N ALA A 13 16.50 -1.33 -6.60
CA ALA A 13 16.81 -2.20 -7.75
C ALA A 13 15.61 -3.13 -8.09
N SER A 14 14.71 -2.57 -8.91
CA SER A 14 13.88 -3.17 -9.96
C SER A 14 13.49 -4.65 -9.90
N THR A 15 12.24 -4.95 -9.49
CA THR A 15 11.41 -6.03 -10.07
C THR A 15 9.92 -5.69 -9.86
N ARG A 16 9.31 -4.87 -10.73
CA ARG A 16 7.87 -4.49 -10.67
C ARG A 16 7.37 -4.06 -9.28
N VAL A 17 8.00 -3.00 -8.75
CA VAL A 17 7.59 -2.14 -7.63
C VAL A 17 6.45 -2.68 -6.74
N ASP A 18 6.79 -3.51 -5.74
CA ASP A 18 6.04 -3.51 -4.49
C ASP A 18 6.41 -2.22 -3.76
N CYS A 19 5.67 -1.15 -4.05
CA CYS A 19 5.79 0.13 -3.37
C CYS A 19 5.10 0.06 -2.00
N ASP A 20 5.50 0.93 -1.07
CA ASP A 20 4.79 1.10 0.21
C ASP A 20 3.28 1.32 0.00
N SER A 21 2.89 2.13 -1.00
CA SER A 21 1.48 2.35 -1.35
C SER A 21 0.74 1.09 -1.83
N CYS A 22 1.46 0.17 -2.46
CA CYS A 22 0.95 -1.08 -2.99
C CYS A 22 0.63 -2.02 -1.83
N GLU A 23 1.50 -2.04 -0.81
CA GLU A 23 1.28 -2.76 0.44
C GLU A 23 0.14 -2.13 1.25
N GLU A 24 0.06 -0.80 1.32
CA GLU A 24 -1.05 -0.09 1.98
C GLU A 24 -2.40 -0.44 1.35
N PHE A 25 -2.52 -0.47 0.02
CA PHE A 25 -3.75 -0.86 -0.65
C PHE A 25 -4.11 -2.34 -0.43
N ARG A 26 -3.13 -3.25 -0.42
CA ARG A 26 -3.39 -4.67 -0.12
C ARG A 26 -3.82 -4.89 1.34
N LEU A 27 -3.21 -4.17 2.28
CA LEU A 27 -3.57 -4.21 3.69
C LEU A 27 -4.98 -3.67 3.90
N GLY A 28 -5.29 -2.52 3.29
CA GLY A 28 -6.61 -1.90 3.33
C GLY A 28 -7.70 -2.77 2.70
N GLU A 29 -7.42 -3.46 1.60
CA GLU A 29 -8.33 -4.46 1.02
C GLU A 29 -8.59 -5.59 2.02
N THR A 30 -7.55 -6.08 2.70
CA THR A 30 -7.68 -7.20 3.65
C THR A 30 -8.49 -6.79 4.88
N GLU A 31 -8.24 -5.61 5.43
CA GLU A 31 -9.02 -5.03 6.53
C GLU A 31 -10.49 -4.85 6.13
N ALA A 32 -10.75 -4.24 4.97
CA ALA A 32 -12.10 -4.03 4.47
C ALA A 32 -12.85 -5.37 4.22
N ASN A 33 -12.17 -6.39 3.71
CA ASN A 33 -12.75 -7.74 3.60
C ASN A 33 -13.08 -8.34 4.96
N ALA A 34 -12.23 -8.15 5.97
CA ALA A 34 -12.49 -8.61 7.34
C ALA A 34 -13.70 -7.89 7.97
N GLU A 35 -13.86 -6.60 7.70
CA GLU A 35 -15.01 -5.79 8.11
C GLU A 35 -16.28 -6.05 7.28
N ARG A 36 -16.18 -6.84 6.20
CA ARG A 36 -17.23 -7.06 5.18
C ARG A 36 -17.65 -5.75 4.49
N ASP A 37 -16.75 -4.77 4.44
CA ASP A 37 -16.89 -3.55 3.66
C ASP A 37 -16.42 -3.80 2.21
N TRP A 38 -17.36 -4.28 1.39
CA TRP A 38 -17.11 -4.58 -0.01
C TRP A 38 -16.85 -3.33 -0.87
N SER A 39 -17.34 -2.17 -0.44
CA SER A 39 -17.11 -0.90 -1.15
C SER A 39 -15.65 -0.51 -1.00
N ARG A 40 -15.17 -0.45 0.24
CA ARG A 40 -13.79 -0.09 0.56
C ARG A 40 -12.80 -1.12 0.01
N ALA A 41 -13.12 -2.40 0.06
CA ALA A 41 -12.29 -3.44 -0.55
C ALA A 41 -12.13 -3.26 -2.07
N THR A 42 -13.21 -2.83 -2.75
CA THR A 42 -13.17 -2.55 -4.20
C THR A 42 -12.33 -1.31 -4.50
N ASP A 43 -12.46 -0.25 -3.70
CA ASP A 43 -11.66 0.97 -3.86
C ASP A 43 -10.17 0.68 -3.72
N CYS A 44 -9.77 -0.09 -2.70
CA CYS A 44 -8.38 -0.53 -2.54
C CYS A 44 -7.85 -1.30 -3.75
N ARG A 45 -8.66 -2.19 -4.36
CA ARG A 45 -8.30 -2.89 -5.59
C ARG A 45 -8.11 -1.97 -6.78
N VAL A 46 -8.99 -0.98 -6.95
CA VAL A 46 -8.91 -0.01 -8.05
C VAL A 46 -7.68 0.87 -7.90
N LEU A 47 -7.38 1.32 -6.68
CA LEU A 47 -6.18 2.10 -6.39
C LEU A 47 -4.90 1.31 -6.65
N LEU A 48 -4.84 0.05 -6.21
CA LEU A 48 -3.71 -0.86 -6.50
C LEU A 48 -3.50 -1.05 -8.01
N ARG A 49 -4.59 -1.27 -8.76
CA ARG A 49 -4.56 -1.44 -10.22
C ARG A 49 -4.02 -0.20 -10.92
N ARG A 50 -4.50 1.00 -10.53
CA ARG A 50 -4.04 2.29 -11.09
C ARG A 50 -2.59 2.60 -10.76
N HIS A 51 -2.10 2.13 -9.62
CA HIS A 51 -0.71 2.33 -9.24
C HIS A 51 0.24 1.44 -10.06
N GLN A 52 -0.26 0.30 -10.56
CA GLN A 52 0.52 -0.65 -11.36
C GLN A 52 0.43 -0.39 -12.88
N ASP A 53 -0.49 0.47 -13.32
CA ASP A 53 -0.68 0.91 -14.71
C ASP A 53 0.29 2.06 -15.04
#